data_AF-A0AA36H6L1-F1
#
_entry.id   AF-A0AA36H6L1-F1
#
_cell.length_a   1.000
_cell.length_b   1.000
_cell.length_c   1.000
_cell.angle_alpha   90.00
_cell.angle_beta   90.00
_cell.angle_gamma   90.00
#
_symmetry.space_group_name_H-M   'P 1'
#
loop_
_entity.id
_entity.type
_entity.pdbx_description
1 polymer ?
#
loop_
_entity_poly.entity_id
_entity_poly.type
_entity_poly.pdbx_seq_one_letter_code
_entity_poly.pdbx_strand_id
1 'polypeptide(L)'
;MSLLYSLLVLSSTISFAYEANLHCDNGLFCGRTPHRTWLARRKVAQRLAELHELSQGEGFISKNSSIYPIYQQKDMMCNDELYAGFLLDDFSDQWNVSCIWAGVGIEIACAPVPPKYNRVAFAYIAPPEWQRRINAFRVKIGCSPERINQTSQIPELFICNERCIQGGIGFIPSLIMLLSFSAAFIKNCIV
;
A
#
# COMPACT_ATOMS: atom_id res chain seq x y z
N MET A 1 8.92 -51.32 -22.47
CA MET A 1 9.63 -50.85 -21.25
C MET A 1 10.70 -49.90 -21.73
N SER A 2 10.31 -48.64 -21.91
CA SER A 2 11.08 -47.62 -22.63
C SER A 2 11.87 -46.76 -21.66
N LEU A 3 13.09 -46.45 -22.09
CA LEU A 3 14.10 -45.61 -21.49
C LEU A 3 13.70 -44.13 -21.33
N LEU A 4 14.53 -43.43 -20.53
CA LEU A 4 14.73 -41.97 -20.41
C LEU A 4 13.69 -41.17 -19.59
N TYR A 5 14.09 -40.68 -18.42
CA TYR A 5 14.37 -39.24 -18.22
C TYR A 5 15.10 -39.04 -16.88
N SER A 6 16.42 -38.94 -16.99
CA SER A 6 17.29 -38.30 -15.99
C SER A 6 16.98 -36.80 -15.95
N LEU A 7 16.88 -36.21 -14.76
CA LEU A 7 17.47 -34.90 -14.41
C LEU A 7 17.11 -34.54 -12.95
N LEU A 8 18.00 -34.97 -12.05
CA LEU A 8 18.16 -34.38 -10.72
C LEU A 8 18.70 -32.96 -10.92
N VAL A 9 17.83 -31.96 -10.83
CA VAL A 9 18.23 -30.56 -10.74
C VAL A 9 18.66 -30.29 -9.29
N LEU A 10 19.96 -30.40 -9.06
CA LEU A 10 20.66 -29.69 -8.01
C LEU A 10 20.54 -28.19 -8.30
N SER A 11 19.80 -27.45 -7.47
CA SER A 11 19.91 -25.99 -7.42
C SER A 11 20.25 -25.55 -6.01
N SER A 12 21.50 -25.16 -5.87
CA SER A 12 22.17 -24.47 -4.77
C SER A 12 21.31 -23.40 -4.11
N THR A 13 21.02 -23.53 -2.82
CA THR A 13 20.52 -22.42 -2.01
C THR A 13 21.67 -21.46 -1.70
N ILE A 14 21.92 -20.53 -2.62
CA ILE A 14 22.71 -19.32 -2.33
C ILE A 14 21.74 -18.36 -1.64
N SER A 15 21.78 -18.34 -0.31
CA SER A 15 21.06 -17.34 0.49
C SER A 15 21.78 -16.01 0.36
N PHE A 16 21.39 -15.21 -0.63
CA PHE A 16 21.66 -13.78 -0.62
C PHE A 16 20.79 -13.13 0.45
N ALA A 17 21.41 -12.76 1.57
CA ALA A 17 20.84 -11.80 2.50
C ALA A 17 20.85 -10.42 1.83
N TYR A 18 19.67 -9.97 1.39
CA TYR A 18 19.42 -8.57 1.07
C TYR A 18 18.26 -8.08 1.96
N GLU A 19 18.56 -7.04 2.75
CA GLU A 19 17.59 -6.28 3.54
C GLU A 19 16.54 -5.59 2.66
N ALA A 20 15.33 -5.46 3.24
CA ALA A 20 14.23 -4.57 2.84
C ALA A 20 13.49 -4.88 1.53
N ASN A 21 12.59 -5.88 1.56
CA ASN A 21 11.48 -5.96 0.61
C ASN A 21 10.19 -6.28 1.37
N LEU A 22 9.25 -5.33 1.41
CA LEU A 22 7.88 -5.57 1.82
C LEU A 22 7.26 -6.49 0.77
N HIS A 23 7.44 -7.80 0.93
CA HIS A 23 6.96 -8.79 -0.01
C HIS A 23 5.57 -9.23 0.43
N CYS A 24 4.54 -8.64 -0.18
CA CYS A 24 3.17 -9.12 -0.08
C CYS A 24 2.97 -10.31 -1.02
N ASP A 25 3.79 -11.36 -0.89
CA ASP A 25 3.55 -12.64 -1.55
C ASP A 25 4.03 -13.81 -0.69
N ASN A 26 3.24 -14.89 -0.74
CA ASN A 26 3.51 -16.26 -0.32
C ASN A 26 4.16 -16.50 1.06
N GLY A 27 3.69 -15.83 2.11
CA GLY A 27 3.88 -16.43 3.45
C GLY A 27 3.47 -15.60 4.66
N LEU A 28 3.50 -14.28 4.63
CA LEU A 28 3.35 -13.49 5.84
C LEU A 28 2.54 -12.22 5.60
N PHE A 29 1.45 -12.10 6.38
CA PHE A 29 0.74 -10.87 6.66
C PHE A 29 1.70 -9.69 6.82
N CYS A 30 1.26 -8.49 6.45
CA CYS A 30 1.93 -7.24 6.78
C CYS A 30 2.66 -7.31 8.12
N GLY A 31 3.99 -7.39 8.07
CA GLY A 31 4.80 -7.58 9.27
C GLY A 31 4.64 -6.40 10.25
N ARG A 32 5.07 -6.56 11.50
CA ARG A 32 5.01 -5.47 12.50
C ARG A 32 5.83 -4.25 12.10
N THR A 33 6.84 -4.41 11.25
CA THR A 33 7.75 -3.35 10.80
C THR A 33 7.06 -2.30 9.91
N PRO A 34 6.35 -2.67 8.81
CA PRO A 34 5.54 -1.71 8.05
C PRO A 34 4.58 -0.89 8.91
N HIS A 35 3.95 -1.54 9.91
CA HIS A 35 3.06 -0.86 10.84
C HIS A 35 3.76 0.25 11.65
N ARG A 36 4.97 -0.01 12.15
CA ARG A 36 5.77 1.01 12.87
C ARG A 36 6.14 2.18 11.97
N THR A 37 6.55 1.91 10.72
CA THR A 37 6.87 2.96 9.75
C THR A 37 5.64 3.81 9.46
N TRP A 38 4.48 3.19 9.29
CA TRP A 38 3.22 3.90 9.09
C TRP A 38 2.86 4.79 10.29
N LEU A 39 3.00 4.28 11.52
CA LEU A 39 2.77 5.08 12.74
C LEU A 39 3.71 6.28 12.84
N ALA A 40 4.97 6.15 12.42
CA ALA A 40 5.90 7.26 12.35
C ALA A 40 5.45 8.31 11.32
N ARG A 41 5.01 7.89 10.13
CA ARG A 41 4.44 8.78 9.12
C ARG A 41 3.20 9.52 9.64
N ARG A 42 2.30 8.82 10.35
CA ARG A 42 1.11 9.43 10.98
C ARG A 42 1.48 10.55 11.93
N LYS A 43 2.47 10.33 12.81
CA LYS A 43 2.94 11.38 13.74
C LYS A 43 3.47 12.59 12.99
N VAL A 44 4.25 12.39 11.93
CA VAL A 44 4.76 13.48 11.09
C VAL A 44 3.62 14.24 10.43
N ALA A 45 2.64 13.53 9.84
CA ALA A 45 1.48 14.14 9.20
C ALA A 45 0.63 14.97 10.19
N GLN A 46 0.39 14.45 11.40
CA GLN A 46 -0.33 15.17 12.44
C GLN A 46 0.39 16.46 12.83
N ARG A 47 1.72 16.40 13.01
CA ARG A 47 2.53 17.59 13.31
C ARG A 47 2.53 18.59 12.16
N LEU A 48 2.62 18.14 10.92
CA LEU A 48 2.52 19.03 9.75
C LEU A 48 1.16 19.74 9.68
N ALA A 49 0.07 19.03 10.00
CA ALA A 49 -1.27 19.62 10.07
C ALA A 49 -1.37 20.69 11.16
N GLU A 50 -0.90 20.39 12.38
CA GLU A 50 -0.83 21.36 13.48
C GLU A 50 -0.03 22.62 13.09
N LEU A 51 1.12 22.44 12.43
CA LEU A 51 1.95 23.56 12.00
C LEU A 51 1.29 24.40 10.92
N HIS A 52 0.61 23.76 9.97
CA HIS A 52 -0.10 24.48 8.92
C HIS A 52 -1.26 25.30 9.52
N GLU A 53 -2.01 24.73 10.44
CA GLU A 53 -3.08 25.41 11.16
C GLU A 53 -2.57 26.63 11.96
N LEU A 54 -1.48 26.46 12.72
CA LEU A 54 -0.88 27.53 13.53
C LEU A 54 -0.29 28.67 12.68
N SER A 55 0.25 28.34 11.51
CA SER A 55 0.90 29.32 10.62
C SER A 55 -0.04 29.95 9.60
N GLN A 56 -1.29 29.48 9.52
CA GLN A 56 -2.24 29.81 8.45
C GLN A 56 -1.67 29.60 7.03
N GLY A 57 -0.62 28.77 6.89
CA GLY A 57 0.06 28.54 5.62
C GLY A 57 1.06 29.62 5.18
N GLU A 58 1.23 30.70 5.95
CA GLU A 58 2.08 31.85 5.58
C GLU A 58 3.36 31.97 6.44
N GLY A 59 3.64 30.96 7.28
CA GLY A 59 4.76 30.97 8.22
C GLY A 59 6.09 30.51 7.61
N PHE A 60 7.18 31.17 8.01
CA PHE A 60 8.55 30.71 7.74
C PHE A 60 9.04 29.80 8.86
N ILE A 61 9.61 28.63 8.51
CA ILE A 61 10.19 27.71 9.49
C ILE A 61 11.70 27.96 9.57
N SER A 62 12.17 28.35 10.75
CA SER A 62 13.61 28.48 11.02
C SER A 62 14.31 27.13 10.93
N LYS A 63 15.44 27.06 10.20
CA LYS A 63 16.27 25.86 10.08
C LYS A 63 16.80 25.34 11.42
N ASN A 64 16.94 26.23 12.41
CA ASN A 64 17.43 25.87 13.75
C ASN A 64 16.31 25.42 14.70
N SER A 65 15.05 25.42 14.24
CA SER A 65 13.92 24.97 15.06
C SER A 65 13.88 23.45 15.17
N SER A 66 13.39 22.95 16.30
CA SER A 66 13.14 21.51 16.52
C SER A 66 12.12 20.91 15.55
N ILE A 67 11.34 21.76 14.87
CA ILE A 67 10.28 21.40 13.93
C ILE A 67 10.83 21.21 12.51
N TYR A 68 11.97 21.82 12.17
CA TYR A 68 12.52 21.79 10.82
C TYR A 68 12.66 20.37 10.23
N PRO A 69 13.12 19.34 10.97
CA PRO A 69 13.20 17.97 10.44
C PRO A 69 11.84 17.35 10.07
N ILE A 70 10.77 17.78 10.75
CA ILE A 70 9.39 17.38 10.43
C ILE A 70 8.96 18.08 9.14
N TYR A 71 9.22 19.39 9.05
CA TYR A 71 8.88 20.18 7.87
C TYR A 71 9.58 19.68 6.59
N GLN A 72 10.83 19.23 6.69
CA GLN A 72 11.56 18.66 5.55
C GLN A 72 10.89 17.42 4.95
N GLN A 73 10.06 16.72 5.72
CA GLN A 73 9.31 15.55 5.23
C GLN A 73 8.03 15.94 4.48
N LYS A 74 7.64 17.23 4.47
CA LYS A 74 6.38 17.70 3.87
C LYS A 74 6.28 17.32 2.39
N ASP A 75 7.33 17.55 1.61
CA ASP A 75 7.31 17.25 0.17
C ASP A 75 7.11 15.76 -0.09
N MET A 76 7.76 14.90 0.69
CA MET A 76 7.55 13.45 0.62
C MET A 76 6.10 13.07 0.97
N MET A 77 5.51 13.69 2.01
CA MET A 77 4.12 13.45 2.38
C MET A 77 3.13 13.96 1.33
N CYS A 78 3.42 15.08 0.67
CA CYS A 78 2.59 15.61 -0.41
C CYS A 78 2.58 14.69 -1.64
N ASN A 79 3.65 13.92 -1.85
CA ASN A 79 3.76 12.93 -2.93
C ASN A 79 3.22 11.55 -2.55
N ASP A 80 2.76 11.35 -1.32
CA ASP A 80 2.24 10.06 -0.87
C ASP A 80 0.81 9.85 -1.39
N GLU A 81 0.63 8.86 -2.27
CA GLU A 81 -0.68 8.52 -2.85
C GLU A 81 -1.26 7.22 -2.28
N LEU A 82 -0.50 6.52 -1.44
CA LEU A 82 -0.88 5.22 -0.87
C LEU A 82 -1.40 5.38 0.56
N TYR A 83 -0.67 6.10 1.42
CA TYR A 83 -1.02 6.20 2.84
C TYR A 83 -1.80 7.48 3.18
N ALA A 84 -1.59 8.56 2.43
CA ALA A 84 -2.06 9.91 2.74
C ALA A 84 -3.53 9.96 3.17
N GLY A 85 -4.42 9.26 2.45
CA GLY A 85 -5.85 9.28 2.70
C GLY A 85 -6.32 8.65 4.02
N PHE A 86 -5.42 8.04 4.79
CA PHE A 86 -5.72 7.44 6.11
C PHE A 86 -4.89 8.03 7.26
N LEU A 87 -3.79 8.73 6.98
CA LEU A 87 -2.82 9.17 7.99
C LEU A 87 -3.41 10.12 9.05
N LEU A 88 -4.47 10.86 8.73
CA LEU A 88 -5.10 11.83 9.64
C LEU A 88 -6.47 11.39 10.16
N ASP A 89 -6.93 10.17 9.84
CA ASP A 89 -8.22 9.67 10.33
C ASP A 89 -8.12 9.32 11.82
N ASP A 90 -9.20 9.57 12.57
CA ASP A 90 -9.26 9.28 14.01
C ASP A 90 -9.13 7.78 14.28
N PHE A 91 -8.38 7.43 15.33
CA PHE A 91 -8.14 6.05 15.78
C PHE A 91 -7.53 5.10 14.74
N SER A 92 -6.99 5.62 13.63
CA SER A 92 -6.40 4.78 12.58
C SER A 92 -5.13 4.05 12.98
N ASP A 93 -4.51 4.43 14.11
CA ASP A 93 -3.45 3.68 14.79
C ASP A 93 -3.91 2.36 15.42
N GLN A 94 -5.23 2.16 15.58
CA GLN A 94 -5.83 0.95 16.15
C GLN A 94 -6.47 0.05 15.08
N TRP A 95 -6.44 0.47 13.81
CA TRP A 95 -7.05 -0.30 12.74
C TRP A 95 -6.22 -1.53 12.38
N ASN A 96 -6.90 -2.51 11.77
CA ASN A 96 -6.21 -3.67 11.23
C ASN A 96 -5.37 -3.26 10.02
N VAL A 97 -4.21 -3.89 9.91
CA VAL A 97 -3.28 -3.64 8.80
C VAL A 97 -3.61 -4.55 7.64
N SER A 98 -3.66 -3.96 6.45
CA SER A 98 -3.97 -4.63 5.19
C SER A 98 -2.95 -4.25 4.12
N CYS A 99 -2.86 -5.06 3.07
CA CYS A 99 -2.09 -4.74 1.89
C CYS A 99 -2.87 -3.72 1.05
N ILE A 100 -2.20 -2.68 0.57
CA ILE A 100 -2.78 -1.64 -0.28
C ILE A 100 -1.88 -1.33 -1.48
N TRP A 101 -2.47 -0.96 -2.61
CA TRP A 101 -1.78 -0.46 -3.80
C TRP A 101 -2.71 0.47 -4.60
N ALA A 102 -2.15 1.35 -5.42
CA ALA A 102 -2.92 2.30 -6.22
C ALA A 102 -2.85 1.94 -7.72
N GLY A 103 -4.01 1.90 -8.37
CA GLY A 103 -4.14 1.58 -9.80
C GLY A 103 -3.44 0.30 -10.22
N VAL A 104 -2.77 0.34 -11.37
CA VAL A 104 -1.94 -0.76 -11.91
C VAL A 104 -0.51 -0.78 -11.35
N GLY A 105 -0.25 0.03 -10.32
CA GLY A 105 1.08 0.18 -9.74
C GLY A 105 1.62 -1.11 -9.16
N ILE A 106 2.95 -1.27 -9.22
CA ILE A 106 3.69 -2.37 -8.58
C ILE A 106 4.01 -2.07 -7.11
N GLU A 107 3.74 -0.83 -6.66
CA GLU A 107 4.01 -0.39 -5.29
C GLU A 107 2.94 -0.92 -4.34
N ILE A 108 3.28 -2.01 -3.67
CA ILE A 108 2.45 -2.61 -2.63
C ILE A 108 2.96 -2.14 -1.27
N ALA A 109 2.02 -1.73 -0.44
CA ALA A 109 2.24 -1.15 0.86
C ALA A 109 1.38 -1.86 1.93
N CYS A 110 1.77 -1.72 3.19
CA CYS A 110 0.99 -2.20 4.33
C CYS A 110 0.56 -1.02 5.18
N ALA A 111 -0.74 -0.87 5.36
CA ALA A 111 -1.31 0.26 6.10
C ALA A 111 -2.50 -0.19 6.95
N PRO A 112 -2.74 0.45 8.09
CA PRO A 112 -4.03 0.39 8.75
C PRO A 112 -5.14 0.90 7.82
N VAL A 113 -6.23 0.14 7.68
CA VAL A 113 -7.37 0.49 6.83
C VAL A 113 -8.66 0.59 7.64
N PRO A 114 -9.63 1.43 7.22
CA PRO A 114 -10.88 1.60 7.95
C PRO A 114 -11.59 0.26 8.26
N PRO A 115 -12.18 0.07 9.47
CA PRO A 115 -12.77 -1.20 9.89
C PRO A 115 -13.85 -1.77 8.95
N LYS A 116 -14.50 -0.91 8.15
CA LYS A 116 -15.48 -1.32 7.14
C LYS A 116 -14.90 -2.30 6.10
N TYR A 117 -13.58 -2.33 5.93
CA TYR A 117 -12.90 -3.24 5.00
C TYR A 117 -12.43 -4.54 5.65
N ASN A 118 -12.46 -4.69 6.98
CA ASN A 118 -11.84 -5.83 7.67
C ASN A 118 -12.51 -7.18 7.41
N ARG A 119 -13.76 -7.19 6.92
CA ARG A 119 -14.58 -8.41 6.76
C ARG A 119 -14.64 -8.93 5.33
N VAL A 120 -13.94 -8.26 4.39
CA VAL A 120 -13.92 -8.66 2.98
C VAL A 120 -12.51 -9.05 2.58
N ALA A 121 -12.36 -10.09 1.78
CA ALA A 121 -11.04 -10.52 1.30
C ALA A 121 -10.34 -9.42 0.50
N PHE A 122 -11.12 -8.71 -0.32
CA PHE A 122 -10.69 -7.67 -1.23
C PHE A 122 -11.71 -6.53 -1.26
N ALA A 123 -11.22 -5.30 -1.32
CA ALA A 123 -12.02 -4.10 -1.51
C ALA A 123 -11.25 -3.12 -2.40
N TYR A 124 -11.96 -2.14 -2.95
CA TYR A 124 -11.35 -1.00 -3.61
C TYR A 124 -12.08 0.29 -3.25
N ILE A 125 -11.36 1.41 -3.30
CA ILE A 125 -11.88 2.76 -3.15
C ILE A 125 -11.82 3.40 -4.53
N ALA A 126 -12.98 3.73 -5.10
CA ALA A 126 -13.07 4.33 -6.42
C ALA A 126 -12.30 5.67 -6.48
N PRO A 127 -11.78 6.07 -7.66
CA PRO A 127 -10.95 7.26 -7.78
C PRO A 127 -11.61 8.51 -7.17
N PRO A 128 -12.89 8.85 -7.41
CA PRO A 128 -13.48 10.06 -6.81
C PRO A 128 -13.44 10.08 -5.27
N GLU A 129 -13.65 8.92 -4.62
CA GLU A 129 -13.57 8.84 -3.15
C GLU A 129 -12.11 8.95 -2.67
N TRP A 130 -11.18 8.27 -3.34
CA TRP A 130 -9.77 8.27 -2.96
C TRP A 130 -9.10 9.62 -3.17
N GLN A 131 -9.35 10.24 -4.32
CA GLN A 131 -8.91 11.59 -4.66
C GLN A 131 -9.43 12.60 -3.64
N ARG A 132 -10.70 12.53 -3.23
CA ARG A 132 -11.25 13.41 -2.18
C ARG A 132 -10.48 13.28 -0.87
N ARG A 133 -10.12 12.05 -0.46
CA ARG A 133 -9.34 11.80 0.76
C ARG A 133 -7.94 12.38 0.69
N ILE A 134 -7.23 12.15 -0.42
CA ILE A 134 -5.86 12.68 -0.60
C ILE A 134 -5.88 14.19 -0.73
N ASN A 135 -6.87 14.76 -1.38
CA ASN A 135 -7.02 16.21 -1.50
C ASN A 135 -7.19 16.83 -0.11
N ALA A 136 -8.10 16.30 0.71
CA ALA A 136 -8.32 16.75 2.08
C ALA A 136 -7.04 16.65 2.92
N PHE A 137 -6.27 15.56 2.77
CA PHE A 137 -4.97 15.41 3.42
C PHE A 137 -3.97 16.48 2.97
N ARG A 138 -3.75 16.65 1.66
CA ARG A 138 -2.79 17.59 1.08
C ARG A 138 -3.09 19.04 1.48
N VAL A 139 -4.37 19.42 1.50
CA VAL A 139 -4.82 20.72 2.01
C VAL A 139 -4.47 20.85 3.49
N LYS A 140 -4.82 19.85 4.31
CA LYS A 140 -4.65 19.91 5.76
C LYS A 140 -3.20 20.02 6.21
N ILE A 141 -2.24 19.47 5.46
CA ILE A 141 -0.80 19.57 5.78
C ILE A 141 -0.08 20.74 5.08
N GLY A 142 -0.78 21.55 4.30
CA GLY A 142 -0.21 22.72 3.61
C GLY A 142 0.70 22.36 2.42
N CYS A 143 0.27 21.44 1.56
CA CYS A 143 0.90 21.18 0.27
C CYS A 143 0.69 22.33 -0.72
N SER A 144 1.52 22.40 -1.77
CA SER A 144 1.39 23.43 -2.79
C SER A 144 0.13 23.24 -3.65
N PRO A 145 -0.41 24.32 -4.27
CA PRO A 145 -1.57 24.23 -5.16
C PRO A 145 -1.37 23.25 -6.32
N GLU A 146 -0.15 23.17 -6.87
CA GLU A 146 0.18 22.24 -7.95
C GLU A 146 -0.01 20.79 -7.50
N ARG A 147 0.47 20.44 -6.29
CA ARG A 147 0.30 19.10 -5.72
C ARG A 147 -1.15 18.80 -5.40
N ILE A 148 -1.91 19.78 -4.93
CA ILE A 148 -3.35 19.62 -4.68
C ILE A 148 -4.08 19.33 -6.01
N ASN A 149 -3.77 20.05 -7.09
CA ASN A 149 -4.39 19.86 -8.41
C ASN A 149 -4.07 18.50 -9.05
N GLN A 150 -2.86 17.98 -8.83
CA GLN A 150 -2.45 16.64 -9.29
C GLN A 150 -3.28 15.51 -8.68
N THR A 151 -4.03 15.77 -7.61
CA THR A 151 -4.89 14.76 -6.97
C THR A 151 -5.94 14.19 -7.94
N SER A 152 -6.37 14.95 -8.94
CA SER A 152 -7.34 14.50 -9.96
C SER A 152 -6.85 13.32 -10.82
N GLN A 153 -5.55 13.06 -10.84
CA GLN A 153 -4.92 12.00 -11.64
C GLN A 153 -4.71 10.70 -10.85
N ILE A 154 -5.01 10.70 -9.54
CA ILE A 154 -4.77 9.54 -8.69
C ILE A 154 -5.80 8.46 -9.00
N PRO A 155 -5.37 7.21 -9.23
CA PRO A 155 -6.26 6.09 -9.54
C PRO A 155 -6.99 5.59 -8.28
N GLU A 156 -7.74 4.51 -8.42
CA GLU A 156 -8.34 3.78 -7.31
C GLU A 156 -7.30 3.21 -6.35
N LEU A 157 -7.69 3.04 -5.09
CA LEU A 157 -6.92 2.32 -4.09
C LEU A 157 -7.51 0.93 -3.88
N PHE A 158 -6.68 -0.10 -4.01
CA PHE A 158 -7.06 -1.47 -3.69
C PHE A 158 -6.64 -1.83 -2.26
N ILE A 159 -7.45 -2.66 -1.61
CA ILE A 159 -7.23 -3.14 -0.25
C ILE A 159 -7.41 -4.65 -0.26
N CYS A 160 -6.42 -5.36 0.27
CA CYS A 160 -6.48 -6.80 0.43
C CYS A 160 -6.17 -7.23 1.86
N ASN A 161 -7.06 -8.03 2.43
CA ASN A 161 -6.93 -8.61 3.76
C ASN A 161 -6.48 -10.09 3.73
N GLU A 162 -6.48 -10.70 2.55
CA GLU A 162 -6.04 -12.07 2.32
C GLU A 162 -4.74 -12.13 1.49
N ARG A 163 -4.39 -13.32 0.98
CA ARG A 163 -3.28 -13.53 0.05
C ARG A 163 -3.67 -13.03 -1.35
N CYS A 164 -3.58 -11.73 -1.59
CA CYS A 164 -3.68 -11.19 -2.96
C CYS A 164 -2.31 -11.18 -3.62
N ILE A 165 -2.23 -11.76 -4.81
CA ILE A 165 -1.10 -11.54 -5.71
C ILE A 165 -1.29 -10.21 -6.46
N GLN A 166 -0.21 -9.68 -7.01
CA GLN A 166 -0.23 -8.53 -7.92
C GLN A 166 -1.33 -8.72 -8.99
N GLY A 167 -2.34 -7.84 -9.01
CA GLY A 167 -3.52 -7.95 -9.88
C GLY A 167 -4.86 -8.23 -9.17
N GLY A 168 -4.89 -8.30 -7.84
CA GLY A 168 -6.14 -8.34 -7.07
C GLY A 168 -6.87 -9.70 -7.05
N ILE A 169 -6.21 -10.75 -7.53
CA ILE A 169 -6.76 -12.11 -7.45
C ILE A 169 -6.29 -12.71 -6.12
N GLY A 170 -7.25 -12.95 -5.22
CA GLY A 170 -7.00 -13.69 -3.98
C GLY A 170 -6.61 -15.15 -4.27
N PHE A 171 -5.95 -15.80 -3.31
CA PHE A 171 -5.54 -17.21 -3.43
C PHE A 171 -6.69 -18.16 -3.79
N ILE A 172 -7.88 -17.98 -3.20
CA ILE A 172 -9.04 -18.82 -3.48
C ILE A 172 -9.53 -18.63 -4.93
N PRO A 173 -9.80 -17.39 -5.41
CA PRO A 173 -10.07 -17.15 -6.84
C PRO A 173 -9.00 -17.69 -7.78
N SER A 174 -7.71 -17.55 -7.45
CA SER A 174 -6.60 -18.11 -8.24
C SER A 174 -6.68 -19.63 -8.34
N LEU A 175 -6.93 -20.32 -7.23
CA LEU A 175 -7.11 -21.78 -7.21
C LEU A 175 -8.31 -22.20 -8.06
N ILE A 176 -9.43 -21.50 -7.96
CA ILE A 176 -10.63 -21.80 -8.75
C ILE A 176 -10.33 -21.65 -10.24
N MET A 177 -9.62 -20.59 -10.65
CA MET A 177 -9.21 -20.39 -12.03
C MET A 177 -8.23 -21.48 -12.49
N LEU A 178 -7.21 -21.80 -11.70
CA LEU A 178 -6.25 -22.87 -12.00
C LEU A 178 -6.93 -24.23 -12.16
N LEU A 179 -7.86 -24.58 -11.27
CA LEU A 179 -8.63 -25.83 -11.35
C LEU A 179 -9.54 -25.83 -12.59
N SER A 180 -10.17 -24.70 -12.89
CA SER A 180 -11.02 -24.54 -14.08
C SER A 180 -10.22 -24.70 -15.37
N PHE A 181 -9.03 -24.09 -15.46
CA PHE A 181 -8.12 -24.26 -16.59
C PHE A 181 -7.61 -25.69 -16.71
N SER A 182 -7.24 -26.32 -15.60
CA SER A 182 -6.79 -27.71 -15.56
C SER A 182 -7.88 -28.67 -16.06
N ALA A 183 -9.12 -28.49 -15.58
CA ALA A 183 -10.26 -29.30 -16.01
C ALA A 183 -10.57 -29.09 -17.51
N ALA A 184 -10.53 -27.84 -17.99
CA ALA A 184 -10.74 -27.53 -19.40
C ALA A 184 -9.64 -28.14 -20.30
N PHE A 185 -8.39 -28.11 -19.85
CA PHE A 185 -7.26 -28.70 -20.57
C PHE A 185 -7.39 -30.22 -20.68
N ILE A 186 -7.70 -30.90 -19.57
CA ILE A 186 -7.91 -32.36 -19.56
C ILE A 186 -9.04 -32.74 -20.53
N LYS A 187 -10.16 -32.02 -20.49
CA LYS A 187 -11.33 -32.32 -21.32
C LYS A 187 -11.12 -32.09 -22.82
N ASN A 188 -10.29 -31.13 -23.21
CA ASN A 188 -10.15 -30.74 -24.63
C ASN A 188 -8.84 -31.21 -25.27
N CYS A 189 -7.84 -31.60 -24.48
CA CYS A 189 -6.51 -31.94 -25.01
C CYS A 189 -6.04 -33.36 -24.64
N ILE A 190 -6.65 -34.03 -23.66
CA ILE A 190 -6.23 -35.37 -23.22
C ILE A 190 -7.33 -36.41 -23.49
N VAL A 191 -8.56 -36.12 -23.09
CA VAL A 191 -9.76 -36.93 -23.38
C VAL A 191 -10.31 -36.57 -24.75
#